data_AF-A0A5B7HHW4-F1
#
_entry.id   AF-A0A5B7HHW4-F1
#
_cell.length_a   1.000
_cell.length_b   1.000
_cell.length_c   1.000
_cell.angle_alpha   90.00
_cell.angle_beta   90.00
_cell.angle_gamma   90.00
#
_symmetry.space_group_name_H-M   'P 1'
#
loop_
_entity.id
_entity.type
_entity.pdbx_description
1 polymer ?
#
loop_
_entity_poly.entity_id
_entity_poly.type
_entity_poly.pdbx_seq_one_letter_code
_entity_poly.pdbx_strand_id
1 'polypeptide(L)' 'MASKHPSAFSQESDSRKSRKTVTIEKKLEVLDCYAKREKTSVIVHKTGLRESTLRTIRDSKMRMCVFIFSVT' A
#
# COMPACT_ATOMS: atom_id res chain seq x y z
N MET A 1 -52.38 22.54 -0.03
CA MET A 1 -51.28 22.66 0.95
C MET A 1 -50.41 21.43 0.83
N ALA A 2 -49.27 21.51 0.13
CA ALA A 2 -48.34 20.39 -0.03
C ALA A 2 -47.02 20.76 0.67
N SER A 3 -46.76 20.16 1.82
CA SER A 3 -45.50 20.34 2.56
C SER A 3 -44.42 19.50 1.90
N LYS A 4 -43.46 20.17 1.25
CA LYS A 4 -42.32 19.54 0.59
C LYS A 4 -41.18 19.47 1.61
N HIS A 5 -41.02 18.33 2.27
CA HIS A 5 -39.87 18.05 3.12
C HIS A 5 -38.60 17.95 2.26
N PRO A 6 -37.52 18.70 2.55
CA PRO A 6 -36.24 18.42 1.93
C PRO A 6 -35.70 17.14 2.57
N SER A 7 -35.68 16.06 1.78
CA SER A 7 -34.93 14.86 2.14
C SER A 7 -33.47 15.28 2.25
N ALA A 8 -32.96 15.30 3.48
CA ALA A 8 -31.54 15.40 3.74
C ALA A 8 -30.88 14.20 3.06
N PHE A 9 -30.34 14.43 1.87
CA PHE A 9 -29.44 13.52 1.21
C PHE A 9 -28.18 13.50 2.06
N SER A 10 -28.17 12.61 3.05
CA SER A 10 -26.95 12.25 3.77
C SER A 10 -26.05 11.63 2.73
N GLN A 11 -25.19 12.46 2.14
CA GLN A 11 -24.13 12.06 1.26
C GLN A 11 -23.21 11.17 2.11
N GLU A 12 -23.50 9.88 2.12
CA GLU A 12 -22.61 8.83 2.58
C GLU A 12 -21.35 8.97 1.73
N SER A 13 -20.42 9.77 2.24
CA SER A 13 -19.11 9.91 1.66
C SER A 13 -18.44 8.55 1.88
N ASP A 14 -18.47 7.74 0.83
CA ASP A 14 -17.67 6.53 0.67
C ASP A 14 -16.20 6.95 0.88
N SER A 15 -15.77 6.94 2.15
CA SER A 15 -14.44 7.31 2.56
C SER A 15 -13.53 6.16 2.17
N ARG A 16 -13.32 5.97 0.86
CA ARG A 16 -12.30 5.06 0.35
C ARG A 16 -10.97 5.59 0.85
N LYS A 17 -10.52 5.00 1.95
CA LYS A 17 -9.27 5.33 2.62
C LYS A 17 -8.19 5.34 1.56
N SER A 18 -7.62 6.51 1.29
CA SER A 18 -6.66 6.71 0.22
C SER A 18 -5.51 5.73 0.37
N ARG A 19 -5.16 5.04 -0.71
CA ARG A 19 -4.01 4.13 -0.70
C ARG A 19 -2.76 4.94 -0.41
N LYS A 20 -2.05 4.60 0.66
CA LYS A 20 -0.73 5.18 0.94
C LYS A 20 0.25 4.69 -0.13
N THR A 21 0.86 5.61 -0.86
CA THR A 21 1.93 5.31 -1.80
C THR A 21 3.17 4.87 -1.03
N VAL A 22 3.71 3.69 -1.36
CA VAL A 22 4.98 3.19 -0.82
C VAL A 22 6.10 3.58 -1.80
N THR A 23 7.10 4.30 -1.32
CA THR A 23 8.24 4.75 -2.13
C THR A 23 9.10 3.57 -2.60
N ILE A 24 9.86 3.76 -3.68
CA ILE A 24 10.73 2.71 -4.25
C ILE A 24 11.77 2.26 -3.23
N GLU A 25 12.41 3.21 -2.53
CA GLU A 25 13.39 2.94 -1.46
C GLU A 25 12.82 2.01 -0.39
N LYS A 26 11.61 2.31 0.11
CA LYS A 26 10.92 1.49 1.10
C LYS A 26 10.64 0.08 0.60
N LYS A 27 10.34 -0.07 -0.70
CA LYS A 27 10.16 -1.40 -1.32
C LYS A 27 11.49 -2.15 -1.42
N LEU A 28 12.58 -1.47 -1.74
CA LEU A 28 13.92 -2.07 -1.78
C LEU A 28 14.38 -2.50 -0.39
N GLU A 29 14.14 -1.70 0.65
CA GLU A 29 14.42 -2.04 2.05
C GLU A 29 13.69 -3.34 2.45
N VAL A 30 12.41 -3.48 2.10
CA VAL A 30 11.63 -4.71 2.32
C VAL A 30 12.26 -5.91 1.60
N LEU A 31 12.70 -5.73 0.35
CA LEU A 31 13.33 -6.80 -0.43
C LEU A 31 14.69 -7.22 0.15
N ASP A 32 15.48 -6.28 0.65
CA ASP A 32 16.76 -6.55 1.33
C ASP A 32 16.54 -7.35 2.62
N CYS A 33 15.56 -6.98 3.44
CA CYS A 33 15.17 -7.75 4.62
C CYS A 33 14.77 -9.20 4.27
N TYR A 34 14.01 -9.41 3.19
CA TYR A 34 13.67 -10.75 2.71
C TYR A 34 14.90 -11.53 2.22
N ALA A 35 15.85 -10.86 1.55
CA ALA A 35 17.11 -11.48 1.13
C ALA A 35 17.95 -11.94 2.34
N LYS A 36 17.92 -11.18 3.44
CA LYS A 36 18.53 -11.51 4.74
C LYS A 36 17.76 -12.58 5.53
N ARG A 37 16.69 -13.15 4.97
CA ARG A 37 15.80 -14.15 5.59
C ARG A 37 15.17 -13.68 6.91
N GLU A 38 14.96 -12.38 7.07
CA GLU A 38 14.27 -11.85 8.25
C GLU A 38 12.82 -12.34 8.31
N LYS A 39 12.33 -12.59 9.53
CA LYS A 39 10.92 -12.97 9.75
C LYS A 39 10.00 -11.82 9.37
N THR A 40 8.86 -12.11 8.74
CA THR A 40 7.91 -11.08 8.29
C THR A 40 7.44 -10.16 9.42
N SER A 41 7.27 -10.67 10.64
CA SER A 41 6.94 -9.85 11.82
C SER A 41 8.01 -8.78 12.12
N VAL A 42 9.29 -9.11 11.96
CA VAL A 42 10.40 -8.16 12.15
C VAL A 42 10.36 -7.08 11.07
N ILE A 43 10.07 -7.45 9.82
CA ILE A 43 9.98 -6.51 8.69
C ILE A 43 8.80 -5.55 8.88
N VAL A 44 7.65 -6.04 9.37
CA VAL A 44 6.49 -5.19 9.72
C VAL A 44 6.90 -4.15 10.77
N HIS A 45 7.60 -4.56 11.82
CA HIS A 45 8.06 -3.65 12.86
C HIS A 45 9.07 -2.61 12.37
N LYS A 46 10.03 -2.99 11.52
CA LYS A 46 11.04 -2.07 10.97
C LYS A 46 10.43 -1.06 10.00
N THR A 47 9.59 -1.54 9.08
CA THR A 47 9.12 -0.73 7.95
C THR A 47 7.82 0.00 8.25
N GLY A 48 7.06 -0.45 9.25
CA GLY A 48 5.71 0.05 9.58
C GLY A 48 4.65 -0.35 8.55
N LEU A 49 4.96 -1.29 7.65
CA LEU A 49 4.06 -1.74 6.59
C LEU A 49 3.25 -2.95 7.04
N ARG A 50 1.99 -3.04 6.58
CA ARG A 50 1.15 -4.22 6.83
C ARG A 50 1.71 -5.43 6.07
N GLU A 51 1.53 -6.61 6.63
CA GLU A 51 1.99 -7.86 6.01
C GLU A 51 1.44 -8.04 4.58
N SER A 52 0.17 -7.66 4.33
CA SER A 52 -0.43 -7.70 3.00
C SER A 52 0.38 -6.88 1.98
N THR A 53 0.88 -5.72 2.38
CA THR A 53 1.71 -4.85 1.55
C THR A 53 3.07 -5.48 1.29
N LEU A 54 3.69 -6.10 2.30
CA LEU A 54 4.97 -6.79 2.16
C LEU A 54 4.89 -7.95 1.15
N ARG A 55 3.79 -8.71 1.17
CA ARG A 55 3.54 -9.79 0.19
C ARG A 55 3.47 -9.25 -1.23
N THR A 56 2.68 -8.19 -1.46
CA THR A 56 2.61 -7.56 -2.79
C THR A 56 3.96 -7.03 -3.25
N ILE A 57 4.75 -6.42 -2.36
CA ILE A 57 6.10 -5.94 -2.68
C ILE A 57 6.98 -7.11 -3.14
N ARG A 58 6.99 -8.20 -2.38
CA ARG A 58 7.75 -9.42 -2.70
C ARG A 58 7.36 -9.99 -4.06
N ASP A 59 6.06 -10.09 -4.34
CA ASP A 59 5.55 -10.66 -5.59
C ASP A 59 5.82 -9.71 -6.78
N SER A 60 5.86 -8.40 -6.54
CA SER A 60 6.20 -7.38 -7.53
C SER A 60 7.71 -7.22 -7.80
N LYS A 61 8.57 -7.99 -7.10
CA LYS A 61 10.04 -7.89 -7.19
C LYS A 61 10.56 -7.88 -8.63
N MET A 62 10.11 -8.83 -9.45
CA MET A 62 10.58 -8.99 -10.83
C MET A 62 10.22 -7.78 -11.70
N ARG A 63 9.02 -7.20 -11.50
CA ARG A 63 8.58 -5.99 -12.23
C ARG A 63 9.38 -4.75 -11.84
N MET A 64 9.76 -4.63 -10.57
CA MET A 64 10.61 -3.53 -10.13
C MET A 64 12.03 -3.64 -10.68
N CYS A 65 12.61 -4.84 -10.71
CA CYS A 65 13.94 -5.06 -11.29
C CYS A 65 13.97 -4.63 -12.77
N VAL A 66 12.94 -5.00 -13.55
CA VAL A 66 12.81 -4.56 -14.95
C VAL A 66 12.69 -3.03 -15.05
N PHE A 67 11.92 -2.40 -14.17
CA PHE A 67 11.75 -0.94 -14.20
C PHE A 67 13.03 -0.18 -13.83
N ILE A 68 13.79 -0.66 -12.84
CA ILE A 68 15.08 -0.06 -12.45
C ILE A 68 16.10 -0.21 -13.59
N PHE A 69 16.19 -1.39 -14.20
CA PHE A 69 17.14 -1.65 -15.29
C PHE A 69 16.77 -0.95 -16.60
N SER A 70 15.51 -0.56 -16.79
CA SER A 70 15.07 0.17 -17.99
C SER A 70 15.25 1.69 -17.87
N VAL A 71 15.43 2.22 -16.66
CA VAL A 71 15.61 3.65 -16.38
C VAL A 71 17.08 4.00 -16.11
N THR A 72 17.94 2.98 -15.96
CA THR A 72 19.41 3.12 -15.87
C THR A 72 20.03 2.91 -17.24
#